data_AF-A0A077ZBF1-F1
#
_entry.id   AF-A0A077ZBF1-F1
#
_cell.length_a   1.000
_cell.length_b   1.000
_cell.length_c   1.000
_cell.angle_alpha   90.00
_cell.angle_beta   90.00
_cell.angle_gamma   90.00
#
_symmetry.space_group_name_H-M   'P 1'
#
loop_
_entity.id
_entity.type
_entity.pdbx_description
1 polymer ?
#
loop_
_entity_poly.entity_id
_entity_poly.type
_entity_poly.pdbx_seq_one_letter_code
_entity_poly.pdbx_strand_id
1 'polypeptide(L)'
;MCNEMDIPIVTASDENYVPCLKVMIRSVMDTISKDRRGIFFVIDDNLSSQSKDELEALIDAYSDSDTFVLTDVAELYDQNLGDHIIGAVIDPGQAKALARLEVDSHDYYFNSGVMLVDLDQWRKNNVTEKTIQFLEEKEQLIVFHDQDALNAILHDNWKQLHPKWNMQTSLMFDVHPAPTKYYDHLYQSDNCEDREYTFDFYIVDDSIEDDCKETLRETLENFENFGSLTFLTIDKAIFKNVVTSDRIPATAYFRIEIPELFRDKNVEKVLYMDCDMIALTDITKLWETDLQDHILAAVEDAGFHQRLEKMGIKTKSNRYFNSGLMLINVKKWLEENVTERVFQFIEENPEKLRFHDQDALNAILHDCWVPLHSRWNAQSYILKREIVNPRKKGEEEYEETRQQPAIIHFTGHIKPWNKKKKNVTAGKLYIKYSRMTEFEK
;
A
#
# COMPACT_ATOMS: atom_id res chain seq x y z
N MET A 1 1.38 -36.73 -22.92
CA MET A 1 0.07 -36.12 -23.14
C MET A 1 -0.44 -35.67 -21.80
N CYS A 2 -0.76 -34.39 -21.67
CA CYS A 2 -1.38 -33.84 -20.46
C CYS A 2 -2.81 -34.39 -20.33
N ASN A 3 -3.21 -34.77 -19.12
CA ASN A 3 -4.59 -35.09 -18.77
C ASN A 3 -5.38 -33.79 -18.51
N GLU A 4 -6.71 -33.83 -18.42
CA GLU A 4 -7.53 -32.63 -18.13
C GLU A 4 -7.15 -31.93 -16.81
N MET A 5 -6.59 -32.67 -15.86
CA MET A 5 -6.13 -32.13 -14.57
C MET A 5 -4.73 -31.50 -14.61
N ASP A 6 -4.00 -31.67 -15.73
CA ASP A 6 -2.65 -31.17 -15.86
C ASP A 6 -2.65 -29.72 -16.36
N ILE A 7 -1.85 -28.87 -15.72
CA ILE A 7 -1.63 -27.47 -16.11
C ILE A 7 -0.22 -27.35 -16.68
N PRO A 8 -0.04 -27.33 -18.01
CA PRO A 8 1.25 -27.07 -18.62
C PRO A 8 1.65 -25.60 -18.42
N ILE A 9 2.79 -25.37 -17.77
CA ILE A 9 3.37 -24.05 -17.52
C ILE A 9 4.69 -24.00 -18.27
N VAL A 10 4.83 -23.04 -19.19
CA VAL A 10 6.03 -22.88 -20.01
C VAL A 10 6.75 -21.61 -19.61
N THR A 11 8.07 -21.67 -19.42
CA THR A 11 8.90 -20.51 -19.10
C THR A 11 10.29 -20.67 -19.73
N ALA A 12 11.04 -19.59 -19.87
CA ALA A 12 12.41 -19.59 -20.39
C ALA A 12 13.34 -18.97 -19.34
N SER A 13 14.54 -19.51 -19.19
CA SER A 13 15.51 -19.00 -18.20
C SER A 13 16.95 -19.33 -18.58
N ASP A 14 17.87 -18.51 -18.06
CA ASP A 14 19.31 -18.70 -18.10
C ASP A 14 19.86 -18.87 -16.67
N GLU A 15 21.17 -19.08 -16.53
CA GLU A 15 21.80 -19.31 -15.23
C GLU A 15 21.64 -18.14 -14.24
N ASN A 16 21.54 -16.90 -14.75
CA ASN A 16 21.38 -15.70 -13.93
C ASN A 16 20.00 -15.62 -13.28
N TYR A 17 18.98 -16.16 -13.95
CA TYR A 17 17.59 -16.12 -13.51
C TYR A 17 17.11 -17.40 -12.80
N VAL A 18 18.00 -18.39 -12.57
CA VAL A 18 17.69 -19.59 -11.80
C VAL A 18 17.11 -19.28 -10.41
N PRO A 19 17.64 -18.33 -9.61
CA PRO A 19 17.06 -18.00 -8.31
C PRO A 19 15.59 -17.58 -8.41
N CYS A 20 15.24 -16.75 -9.39
CA CYS A 20 13.87 -16.29 -9.62
C CYS A 20 12.98 -17.43 -10.12
N LEU A 21 13.47 -18.25 -11.07
CA LEU A 21 12.74 -19.41 -11.58
C LEU A 21 12.36 -20.38 -10.46
N LYS A 22 13.28 -20.63 -9.52
CA LYS A 22 13.04 -21.49 -8.36
C LYS A 22 11.86 -21.01 -7.51
N VAL A 23 11.82 -19.71 -7.23
CA VAL A 23 10.76 -19.10 -6.42
C VAL A 23 9.43 -19.15 -7.16
N MET A 24 9.41 -18.83 -8.46
CA MET A 24 8.18 -18.92 -9.26
C MET A 24 7.60 -20.34 -9.22
N ILE A 25 8.42 -21.37 -9.52
CA ILE A 25 7.97 -22.77 -9.48
C ILE A 25 7.45 -23.13 -8.09
N ARG A 26 8.18 -22.77 -7.02
CA ARG A 26 7.77 -23.08 -5.65
C ARG A 26 6.43 -22.41 -5.31
N SER A 27 6.28 -21.13 -5.66
CA SER A 27 5.04 -20.39 -5.37
C SER A 27 3.83 -21.01 -6.05
N VAL A 28 3.96 -21.44 -7.32
CA VAL A 28 2.90 -22.20 -8.01
C VAL A 28 2.60 -23.51 -7.28
N MET A 29 3.64 -24.27 -6.88
CA MET A 29 3.44 -25.56 -6.21
C MET A 29 2.80 -25.42 -4.83
N ASP A 30 3.00 -24.29 -4.14
CA ASP A 30 2.37 -23.99 -2.86
C ASP A 30 0.90 -23.56 -3.02
N THR A 31 0.52 -22.94 -4.15
CA THR A 31 -0.85 -22.40 -4.35
C THR A 31 -1.76 -23.24 -5.23
N ILE A 32 -1.21 -24.08 -6.10
CA ILE A 32 -2.00 -24.89 -7.04
C ILE A 32 -2.97 -25.82 -6.30
N SER A 33 -4.21 -25.94 -6.78
CA SER A 33 -5.17 -26.84 -6.14
C SER A 33 -4.67 -28.29 -6.12
N LYS A 34 -4.98 -29.00 -5.02
CA LYS A 34 -4.50 -30.35 -4.73
C LYS A 34 -4.97 -31.42 -5.72
N ASP A 35 -6.01 -31.15 -6.49
CA ASP A 35 -6.54 -32.01 -7.54
C ASP A 35 -5.94 -31.71 -8.92
N ARG A 36 -5.14 -30.65 -9.05
CA ARG A 36 -4.44 -30.25 -10.27
C ARG A 36 -2.97 -30.62 -10.19
N ARG A 37 -2.34 -30.77 -11.36
CA ARG A 37 -0.91 -31.07 -11.47
C ARG A 37 -0.23 -30.07 -12.41
N GLY A 38 0.65 -29.24 -11.84
CA GLY A 38 1.51 -28.36 -12.63
C GLY A 38 2.59 -29.17 -13.37
N ILE A 39 2.75 -28.93 -14.67
CA ILE A 39 3.82 -29.52 -15.49
C ILE A 39 4.64 -28.39 -16.06
N PHE A 40 5.86 -28.23 -15.56
CA PHE A 40 6.76 -27.17 -16.01
C PHE A 40 7.58 -27.61 -17.23
N PHE A 41 7.59 -26.77 -18.26
CA PHE A 41 8.49 -26.85 -19.40
C PHE A 41 9.40 -25.63 -19.35
N VAL A 42 10.66 -25.84 -18.97
CA VAL A 42 11.67 -24.77 -18.93
C VAL A 42 12.48 -24.83 -20.22
N ILE A 43 12.39 -23.79 -21.04
CA ILE A 43 13.28 -23.57 -22.17
C ILE A 43 14.60 -23.05 -21.60
N ASP A 44 15.62 -23.92 -21.57
CA ASP A 44 16.91 -23.58 -20.98
C ASP A 44 17.87 -22.95 -21.99
N ASP A 45 18.49 -21.83 -21.60
CA ASP A 45 19.68 -21.29 -22.27
C ASP A 45 20.93 -21.58 -21.42
N ASN A 46 21.52 -22.76 -21.66
CA ASN A 46 22.76 -23.22 -21.03
C ASN A 46 22.71 -23.34 -19.49
N LEU A 47 21.56 -23.73 -18.94
CA LEU A 47 21.45 -24.02 -17.51
C LEU A 47 22.43 -25.13 -17.10
N SER A 48 23.17 -24.89 -16.03
CA SER A 48 24.11 -25.84 -15.49
C SER A 48 23.40 -27.10 -14.98
N SER A 49 24.07 -28.27 -15.05
CA SER A 49 23.50 -29.51 -14.50
C SER A 49 23.13 -29.38 -13.03
N GLN A 50 23.93 -28.63 -12.26
CA GLN A 50 23.62 -28.33 -10.86
C GLN A 50 22.30 -27.56 -10.73
N SER A 51 22.10 -26.51 -11.53
CA SER A 51 20.85 -25.73 -11.49
C SER A 51 19.64 -26.56 -11.91
N LYS A 52 19.79 -27.47 -12.87
CA LYS A 52 18.73 -28.42 -13.26
C LYS A 52 18.40 -29.39 -12.11
N ASP A 53 19.41 -29.99 -11.48
CA ASP A 53 19.23 -30.87 -10.32
C ASP A 53 18.56 -30.14 -9.15
N GLU A 54 18.96 -28.88 -8.90
CA GLU A 54 18.37 -28.05 -7.85
C GLU A 54 16.91 -27.67 -8.14
N LEU A 55 16.56 -27.38 -9.39
CA LEU A 55 15.17 -27.13 -9.81
C LEU A 55 14.30 -28.37 -9.63
N GLU A 56 14.84 -29.56 -9.91
CA GLU A 56 14.15 -30.83 -9.65
C GLU A 56 14.00 -31.13 -8.15
N ALA A 57 14.95 -30.69 -7.33
CA ALA A 57 15.01 -30.96 -5.90
C ALA A 57 14.25 -29.94 -5.02
N LEU A 58 13.62 -28.91 -5.61
CA LEU A 58 13.08 -27.76 -4.88
C LEU A 58 12.09 -28.12 -3.76
N ILE A 59 12.60 -28.07 -2.53
CA ILE A 59 11.90 -27.72 -1.29
C ILE A 59 12.84 -26.77 -0.51
N ASP A 60 12.29 -25.61 -0.12
CA ASP A 60 12.79 -24.54 0.79
C ASP A 60 13.39 -23.23 0.24
N ALA A 61 12.75 -22.17 0.77
CA ALA A 61 12.92 -20.71 0.83
C ALA A 61 13.98 -19.96 -0.02
N TYR A 62 13.50 -19.04 -0.85
CA TYR A 62 14.28 -17.90 -1.38
C TYR A 62 13.42 -16.63 -1.48
N SER A 63 14.07 -15.47 -1.27
CA SER A 63 13.48 -14.13 -1.27
C SER A 63 14.17 -13.24 -2.32
N ASP A 64 13.86 -13.46 -3.60
CA ASP A 64 13.94 -12.46 -4.69
C ASP A 64 13.47 -13.14 -5.99
N SER A 65 12.27 -12.81 -6.45
CA SER A 65 11.68 -13.40 -7.65
C SER A 65 11.02 -12.33 -8.48
N ASP A 66 11.21 -12.41 -9.80
CA ASP A 66 10.53 -11.55 -10.76
C ASP A 66 9.02 -11.84 -10.84
N THR A 67 8.61 -13.07 -10.51
CA THR A 67 7.20 -13.49 -10.49
C THR A 67 6.89 -14.27 -9.21
N PHE A 68 5.82 -13.86 -8.53
CA PHE A 68 5.21 -14.62 -7.42
C PHE A 68 3.80 -15.04 -7.82
N VAL A 69 3.50 -16.32 -7.68
CA VAL A 69 2.13 -16.83 -7.85
C VAL A 69 1.48 -16.90 -6.49
N LEU A 70 0.52 -16.00 -6.25
CA LEU A 70 -0.13 -15.79 -4.95
C LEU A 70 -1.51 -16.47 -4.83
N THR A 71 -1.98 -17.08 -5.91
CA THR A 71 -3.29 -17.73 -5.99
C THR A 71 -3.21 -18.97 -6.88
N ASP A 72 -4.28 -19.75 -6.96
CA ASP A 72 -4.30 -20.99 -7.72
C ASP A 72 -4.26 -20.70 -9.24
N VAL A 73 -3.20 -21.17 -9.90
CA VAL A 73 -3.03 -21.02 -11.36
C VAL A 73 -4.09 -21.80 -12.15
N ALA A 74 -4.78 -22.76 -11.54
CA ALA A 74 -5.91 -23.46 -12.15
C ALA A 74 -7.02 -22.51 -12.57
N GLU A 75 -7.32 -21.50 -11.75
CA GLU A 75 -8.34 -20.49 -12.05
C GLU A 75 -7.99 -19.64 -13.28
N LEU A 76 -6.69 -19.39 -13.51
CA LEU A 76 -6.22 -18.74 -14.73
C LEU A 76 -6.33 -19.68 -15.92
N TYR A 77 -5.86 -20.92 -15.77
CA TYR A 77 -5.86 -21.91 -16.86
C TYR A 77 -7.27 -22.20 -17.38
N ASP A 78 -8.26 -22.19 -16.50
CA ASP A 78 -9.65 -22.48 -16.83
C ASP A 78 -10.41 -21.24 -17.37
N GLN A 79 -9.74 -20.09 -17.55
CA GLN A 79 -10.36 -18.91 -18.16
C GLN A 79 -10.77 -19.20 -19.61
N ASN A 80 -12.05 -18.99 -19.91
CA ASN A 80 -12.55 -19.13 -21.27
C ASN A 80 -12.07 -17.97 -22.15
N LEU A 81 -11.22 -18.25 -23.14
CA LEU A 81 -10.72 -17.26 -24.10
C LEU A 81 -11.73 -16.89 -25.20
N GLY A 82 -12.80 -17.65 -25.36
CA GLY A 82 -13.71 -17.53 -26.49
C GLY A 82 -12.96 -17.81 -27.79
N ASP A 83 -13.06 -16.89 -28.76
CA ASP A 83 -12.38 -17.02 -30.06
C ASP A 83 -10.96 -16.39 -30.06
N HIS A 84 -10.53 -15.78 -28.96
CA HIS A 84 -9.22 -15.12 -28.86
C HIS A 84 -8.09 -16.14 -28.79
N ILE A 85 -6.93 -15.78 -29.32
CA ILE A 85 -5.75 -16.66 -29.39
C ILE A 85 -5.07 -16.75 -28.02
N ILE A 86 -5.02 -15.62 -27.31
CA ILE A 86 -4.44 -15.55 -25.97
C ILE A 86 -5.34 -14.78 -25.00
N GLY A 87 -5.12 -14.99 -23.72
CA GLY A 87 -5.49 -14.07 -22.65
C GLY A 87 -4.22 -13.46 -22.04
N ALA A 88 -4.22 -12.16 -21.81
CA ALA A 88 -3.10 -11.45 -21.17
C ALA A 88 -3.62 -10.27 -20.34
N VAL A 89 -2.73 -9.55 -19.67
CA VAL A 89 -3.06 -8.37 -18.85
C VAL A 89 -2.51 -7.12 -19.54
N ILE A 90 -3.21 -5.98 -19.45
CA ILE A 90 -2.75 -4.72 -20.05
C ILE A 90 -1.40 -4.33 -19.43
N ASP A 91 -0.45 -3.86 -20.25
CA ASP A 91 0.73 -3.16 -19.79
C ASP A 91 0.37 -1.67 -19.56
N PRO A 92 0.20 -1.21 -18.31
CA PRO A 92 -0.17 0.17 -18.00
C PRO A 92 0.90 1.18 -18.45
N GLY A 93 2.18 0.80 -18.42
CA GLY A 93 3.27 1.67 -18.84
C GLY A 93 3.31 1.85 -20.35
N GLN A 94 2.80 0.86 -21.09
CA GLN A 94 2.82 0.83 -22.55
C GLN A 94 1.42 0.82 -23.19
N ALA A 95 0.35 1.09 -22.45
CA ALA A 95 -1.03 0.80 -22.86
C ALA A 95 -1.42 1.32 -24.26
N LYS A 96 -0.77 2.39 -24.75
CA LYS A 96 -1.01 3.01 -26.08
C LYS A 96 0.19 2.89 -27.04
N ALA A 97 1.05 1.89 -26.85
CA ALA A 97 2.28 1.72 -27.63
C ALA A 97 2.06 1.11 -29.02
N LEU A 98 0.86 0.61 -29.35
CA LEU A 98 0.57 0.02 -30.68
C LEU A 98 0.88 0.98 -31.84
N ALA A 99 0.62 2.28 -31.67
CA ALA A 99 0.93 3.29 -32.69
C ALA A 99 2.43 3.35 -33.05
N ARG A 100 3.33 3.05 -32.09
CA ARG A 100 4.78 2.97 -32.35
C ARG A 100 5.12 1.81 -33.27
N LEU A 101 4.33 0.75 -33.22
CA LEU A 101 4.51 -0.47 -34.03
C LEU A 101 3.80 -0.37 -35.39
N GLU A 102 3.35 0.83 -35.78
CA GLU A 102 2.59 1.09 -37.01
C GLU A 102 1.27 0.30 -37.08
N VAL A 103 0.70 -0.05 -35.93
CA VAL A 103 -0.60 -0.72 -35.82
C VAL A 103 -1.70 0.31 -35.58
N ASP A 104 -2.65 0.38 -36.51
CA ASP A 104 -3.86 1.20 -36.40
C ASP A 104 -4.97 0.41 -35.69
N SER A 105 -4.86 0.28 -34.37
CA SER A 105 -5.89 -0.29 -33.50
C SER A 105 -6.13 0.60 -32.28
N HIS A 106 -7.36 0.56 -31.77
CA HIS A 106 -7.76 1.21 -30.51
C HIS A 106 -7.59 0.29 -29.30
N ASP A 107 -7.12 -0.93 -29.52
CA ASP A 107 -6.89 -1.91 -28.48
C ASP A 107 -5.72 -1.50 -27.57
N TYR A 108 -5.64 -2.12 -26.39
CA TYR A 108 -4.55 -1.89 -25.47
C TYR A 108 -3.36 -2.79 -25.75
N TYR A 109 -2.19 -2.28 -25.41
CA TYR A 109 -0.97 -3.05 -25.41
C TYR A 109 -0.92 -3.95 -24.16
N PHE A 110 -0.72 -5.26 -24.32
CA PHE A 110 -0.63 -6.23 -23.23
C PHE A 110 0.80 -6.53 -22.81
N ASN A 111 0.97 -6.94 -21.56
CA ASN A 111 2.23 -7.45 -21.04
C ASN A 111 2.37 -8.95 -21.34
N SER A 112 3.48 -9.37 -21.96
CA SER A 112 3.70 -10.78 -22.37
C SER A 112 4.29 -11.65 -21.25
N GLY A 113 4.57 -11.10 -20.06
CA GLY A 113 5.16 -11.82 -18.95
C GLY A 113 4.30 -12.97 -18.40
N VAL A 114 2.98 -12.89 -18.58
CA VAL A 114 2.03 -13.99 -18.34
C VAL A 114 0.97 -13.98 -19.44
N MET A 115 0.83 -15.12 -20.12
CA MET A 115 -0.20 -15.34 -21.14
C MET A 115 -0.87 -16.70 -20.96
N LEU A 116 -2.19 -16.75 -21.08
CA LEU A 116 -2.93 -17.97 -21.33
C LEU A 116 -3.04 -18.16 -22.85
N VAL A 117 -2.63 -19.31 -23.38
CA VAL A 117 -2.51 -19.50 -24.83
C VAL A 117 -3.39 -20.66 -25.30
N ASP A 118 -4.29 -20.39 -26.25
CA ASP A 118 -4.93 -21.44 -27.03
C ASP A 118 -3.95 -21.92 -28.11
N LEU A 119 -3.37 -23.09 -27.88
CA LEU A 119 -2.36 -23.65 -28.77
C LEU A 119 -2.89 -24.03 -30.16
N ASP A 120 -4.17 -24.37 -30.29
CA ASP A 120 -4.77 -24.69 -31.58
C ASP A 120 -4.98 -23.44 -32.41
N GLN A 121 -5.51 -22.37 -31.79
CA GLN A 121 -5.63 -21.06 -32.42
C GLN A 121 -4.26 -20.46 -32.72
N TRP A 122 -3.27 -20.62 -31.84
CA TRP A 122 -1.89 -20.15 -32.07
C TRP A 122 -1.28 -20.78 -33.33
N ARG A 123 -1.39 -22.11 -33.46
CA ARG A 123 -0.91 -22.84 -34.65
C ARG A 123 -1.70 -22.48 -35.90
N LYS A 124 -3.04 -22.49 -35.81
CA LYS A 124 -3.93 -22.20 -36.95
C LYS A 124 -3.68 -20.80 -37.53
N ASN A 125 -3.29 -19.84 -36.70
CA ASN A 125 -3.02 -18.46 -37.12
C ASN A 125 -1.55 -18.19 -37.48
N ASN A 126 -0.67 -19.20 -37.41
CA ASN A 126 0.79 -19.11 -37.66
C ASN A 126 1.43 -17.96 -36.86
N VAL A 127 1.08 -17.85 -35.58
CA VAL A 127 1.50 -16.71 -34.74
C VAL A 127 3.02 -16.68 -34.60
N THR A 128 3.67 -17.82 -34.41
CA THR A 128 5.13 -17.91 -34.28
C THR A 128 5.83 -17.35 -35.52
N GLU A 129 5.45 -17.80 -36.71
CA GLU A 129 6.07 -17.38 -37.97
C GLU A 129 5.85 -15.89 -38.22
N LYS A 130 4.63 -15.39 -37.97
CA LYS A 130 4.31 -13.96 -38.10
C LYS A 130 5.09 -13.10 -37.11
N THR A 131 5.28 -13.58 -35.88
CA THR A 131 6.03 -12.86 -34.84
C THR A 131 7.50 -12.75 -35.24
N ILE A 132 8.11 -13.85 -35.70
CA ILE A 132 9.49 -13.86 -36.20
C ILE A 132 9.63 -12.93 -37.41
N GLN A 133 8.73 -13.04 -38.39
CA GLN A 133 8.74 -12.18 -39.57
C GLN A 133 8.63 -10.69 -39.19
N PHE A 134 7.77 -10.35 -38.22
CA PHE A 134 7.64 -8.97 -37.75
C PHE A 134 8.93 -8.46 -37.11
N LEU A 135 9.57 -9.27 -36.25
CA LEU A 135 10.86 -8.92 -35.64
C LEU A 135 11.94 -8.67 -36.71
N GLU A 136 11.97 -9.45 -37.78
CA GLU A 136 12.92 -9.30 -38.88
C GLU A 136 12.63 -8.07 -39.77
N GLU A 137 11.37 -7.82 -40.10
CA GLU A 137 10.97 -6.74 -41.03
C GLU A 137 10.86 -5.36 -40.36
N LYS A 138 10.58 -5.33 -39.06
CA LYS A 138 10.28 -4.11 -38.29
C LYS A 138 11.21 -3.92 -37.09
N GLU A 139 12.42 -4.49 -37.13
CA GLU A 139 13.43 -4.40 -36.06
C GLU A 139 13.60 -2.96 -35.51
N GLN A 140 13.59 -1.95 -36.38
CA GLN A 140 13.72 -0.54 -36.01
C GLN A 140 12.60 0.01 -35.11
N LEU A 141 11.45 -0.67 -35.04
CA LEU A 141 10.32 -0.27 -34.21
C LEU A 141 10.34 -0.96 -32.83
N ILE A 142 11.13 -2.01 -32.68
CA ILE A 142 11.17 -2.88 -31.50
C ILE A 142 11.97 -2.23 -30.36
N VAL A 143 11.38 -2.20 -29.17
CA VAL A 143 11.97 -1.73 -27.91
C VAL A 143 11.86 -2.80 -26.83
N PHE A 144 10.73 -3.52 -26.78
CA PHE A 144 10.42 -4.57 -25.80
C PHE A 144 10.42 -5.97 -26.43
N HIS A 145 11.27 -6.18 -27.44
CA HIS A 145 11.53 -7.48 -28.07
C HIS A 145 10.25 -8.23 -28.48
N ASP A 146 10.05 -9.43 -27.93
CA ASP A 146 8.93 -10.31 -28.21
C ASP A 146 7.58 -9.68 -27.82
N GLN A 147 7.52 -8.91 -26.72
CA GLN A 147 6.30 -8.23 -26.30
C GLN A 147 5.76 -7.30 -27.40
N ASP A 148 6.66 -6.57 -28.07
CA ASP A 148 6.28 -5.66 -29.17
C ASP A 148 5.75 -6.45 -30.36
N ALA A 149 6.47 -7.48 -30.81
CA ALA A 149 6.05 -8.26 -31.95
C ALA A 149 4.75 -9.02 -31.69
N LEU A 150 4.56 -9.57 -30.50
CA LEU A 150 3.30 -10.23 -30.11
C LEU A 150 2.14 -9.24 -30.10
N ASN A 151 2.30 -8.04 -29.54
CA ASN A 151 1.28 -7.01 -29.58
C ASN A 151 0.97 -6.55 -31.01
N ALA A 152 1.97 -6.50 -31.89
CA ALA A 152 1.76 -6.15 -33.29
C ALA A 152 1.02 -7.24 -34.10
N ILE A 153 1.18 -8.51 -33.74
CA ILE A 153 0.55 -9.63 -34.47
C ILE A 153 -0.81 -10.02 -33.89
N LEU A 154 -0.99 -9.84 -32.58
CA LEU A 154 -2.17 -10.27 -31.85
C LEU A 154 -3.11 -9.12 -31.48
N HIS A 155 -2.86 -7.89 -31.96
CA HIS A 155 -3.82 -6.79 -31.80
C HIS A 155 -5.22 -7.26 -32.24
N ASP A 156 -6.25 -6.96 -31.43
CA ASP A 156 -7.64 -7.40 -31.62
C ASP A 156 -7.91 -8.92 -31.53
N ASN A 157 -6.92 -9.78 -31.27
CA ASN A 157 -7.07 -11.24 -31.13
C ASN A 157 -6.59 -11.77 -29.77
N TRP A 158 -6.63 -10.94 -28.73
CA TRP A 158 -6.36 -11.31 -27.36
C TRP A 158 -7.51 -10.90 -26.44
N LYS A 159 -7.65 -11.60 -25.32
CA LYS A 159 -8.63 -11.30 -24.29
C LYS A 159 -7.95 -10.62 -23.10
N GLN A 160 -8.47 -9.46 -22.71
CA GLN A 160 -8.07 -8.83 -21.45
C GLN A 160 -8.47 -9.70 -20.25
N LEU A 161 -7.46 -10.20 -19.53
CA LEU A 161 -7.60 -10.90 -18.27
C LEU A 161 -7.64 -9.92 -17.10
N HIS A 162 -8.13 -10.42 -15.96
CA HIS A 162 -8.11 -9.67 -14.71
C HIS A 162 -6.67 -9.30 -14.33
N PRO A 163 -6.40 -8.05 -13.92
CA PRO A 163 -5.05 -7.63 -13.56
C PRO A 163 -4.35 -8.43 -12.45
N LYS A 164 -5.09 -9.16 -11.60
CA LYS A 164 -4.51 -10.08 -10.60
C LYS A 164 -3.61 -11.17 -11.20
N TRP A 165 -3.81 -11.51 -12.47
CA TRP A 165 -3.07 -12.59 -13.14
C TRP A 165 -1.67 -12.21 -13.60
N ASN A 166 -1.37 -10.91 -13.66
CA ASN A 166 -0.04 -10.39 -13.99
C ASN A 166 0.10 -8.99 -13.41
N MET A 167 0.15 -8.93 -12.07
CA MET A 167 0.17 -7.66 -11.35
C MET A 167 1.55 -7.00 -11.48
N GLN A 168 1.59 -5.88 -12.19
CA GLN A 168 2.84 -5.18 -12.48
C GLN A 168 3.19 -4.20 -11.35
N THR A 169 4.47 -4.22 -10.95
CA THR A 169 5.01 -3.33 -9.91
C THR A 169 4.78 -1.86 -10.22
N SER A 170 4.77 -1.49 -11.50
CA SER A 170 4.50 -0.11 -11.96
C SER A 170 3.12 0.42 -11.55
N LEU A 171 2.14 -0.45 -11.32
CA LEU A 171 0.84 -0.06 -10.77
C LEU A 171 0.76 -0.25 -9.27
N MET A 172 1.36 -1.31 -8.71
CA MET A 172 1.42 -1.49 -7.25
C MET A 172 2.10 -0.30 -6.56
N PHE A 173 3.09 0.30 -7.22
CA PHE A 173 3.83 1.46 -6.75
C PHE A 173 3.41 2.77 -7.43
N ASP A 174 2.22 2.82 -8.06
CA ASP A 174 1.63 4.03 -8.68
C ASP A 174 2.56 4.78 -9.68
N VAL A 175 3.54 4.09 -10.27
CA VAL A 175 4.49 4.65 -11.24
C VAL A 175 3.80 5.01 -12.56
N HIS A 176 2.79 4.23 -12.95
CA HIS A 176 1.98 4.45 -14.14
C HIS A 176 0.49 4.48 -13.78
N PRO A 177 -0.31 5.39 -14.35
CA PRO A 177 -1.74 5.40 -14.12
C PRO A 177 -2.41 4.21 -14.81
N ALA A 178 -3.47 3.69 -14.21
CA ALA A 178 -4.30 2.68 -14.86
C ALA A 178 -4.91 3.23 -16.18
N PRO A 179 -4.99 2.41 -17.25
CA PRO A 179 -5.48 2.83 -18.57
C PRO A 179 -6.94 3.30 -18.57
N THR A 180 -7.77 2.78 -17.66
CA THR A 180 -9.16 3.22 -17.46
C THR A 180 -9.53 3.22 -15.98
N LYS A 181 -10.59 3.96 -15.62
CA LYS A 181 -11.15 3.93 -14.25
C LYS A 181 -11.67 2.55 -13.84
N TYR A 182 -12.19 1.78 -14.80
CA TYR A 182 -12.60 0.41 -14.54
C TYR A 182 -11.39 -0.45 -14.17
N TYR A 183 -10.30 -0.32 -14.93
CA TYR A 183 -9.06 -1.04 -14.66
C TYR A 183 -8.43 -0.63 -13.32
N ASP A 184 -8.47 0.67 -12.99
CA ASP A 184 -8.07 1.19 -11.68
C ASP A 184 -8.84 0.52 -10.55
N HIS A 185 -10.17 0.39 -10.71
CA HIS A 185 -11.01 -0.30 -9.72
C HIS A 185 -10.64 -1.78 -9.57
N LEU A 186 -10.38 -2.49 -10.67
CA LEU A 186 -9.98 -3.91 -10.64
C LEU A 186 -8.65 -4.13 -9.89
N TYR A 187 -7.66 -3.24 -10.05
CA TYR A 187 -6.42 -3.32 -9.28
C TYR A 187 -6.63 -3.01 -7.80
N GLN A 188 -7.56 -2.10 -7.50
CA GLN A 188 -7.85 -1.70 -6.12
C GLN A 188 -8.69 -2.73 -5.37
N SER A 189 -9.57 -3.47 -6.07
CA SER A 189 -10.44 -4.50 -5.49
C SER A 189 -9.68 -5.78 -5.16
N ASP A 190 -8.84 -6.29 -6.06
CA ASP A 190 -8.22 -7.61 -5.90
C ASP A 190 -6.95 -7.61 -5.02
N ASN A 191 -6.41 -6.43 -4.69
CA ASN A 191 -5.38 -6.30 -3.65
C ASN A 191 -5.95 -6.33 -2.23
N CYS A 192 -7.27 -6.36 -2.09
CA CYS A 192 -7.93 -6.64 -0.85
C CYS A 192 -8.52 -8.05 -1.01
N GLU A 193 -8.04 -9.03 -0.24
CA GLU A 193 -8.95 -10.13 0.11
C GLU A 193 -10.26 -9.47 0.57
N ASP A 194 -11.43 -10.00 0.17
CA ASP A 194 -12.77 -9.56 0.61
C ASP A 194 -12.93 -9.78 2.14
N ARG A 195 -12.05 -9.17 2.91
CA ARG A 195 -12.11 -9.09 4.36
C ARG A 195 -13.08 -7.98 4.65
N GLU A 196 -14.27 -8.36 5.07
CA GLU A 196 -15.20 -7.41 5.67
C GLU A 196 -14.57 -6.91 6.97
N TYR A 197 -14.20 -5.63 6.97
CA TYR A 197 -13.69 -4.94 8.14
C TYR A 197 -14.83 -4.29 8.91
N THR A 198 -14.90 -4.53 10.21
CA THR A 198 -15.74 -3.77 11.13
C THR A 198 -14.90 -2.70 11.84
N PHE A 199 -15.47 -1.52 12.07
CA PHE A 199 -14.77 -0.38 12.68
C PHE A 199 -15.27 -0.12 14.10
N ASP A 200 -14.40 -0.37 15.07
CA ASP A 200 -14.58 0.01 16.47
C ASP A 200 -13.89 1.35 16.75
N PHE A 201 -14.69 2.36 17.09
CA PHE A 201 -14.21 3.69 17.43
C PHE A 201 -14.01 3.84 18.93
N TYR A 202 -12.80 4.26 19.32
CA TYR A 202 -12.46 4.61 20.70
C TYR A 202 -12.13 6.10 20.77
N ILE A 203 -12.95 6.87 21.48
CA ILE A 203 -12.76 8.32 21.66
C ILE A 203 -12.32 8.58 23.09
N VAL A 204 -11.14 9.18 23.28
CA VAL A 204 -10.75 9.69 24.59
C VAL A 204 -11.62 10.90 24.92
N ASP A 205 -12.52 10.70 25.87
CA ASP A 205 -13.50 11.68 26.32
C ASP A 205 -12.90 12.60 27.39
N ASP A 206 -12.85 13.89 27.06
CA ASP A 206 -12.54 14.96 28.01
C ASP A 206 -13.73 15.90 28.20
N SER A 207 -14.78 15.37 28.81
CA SER A 207 -16.01 16.11 29.12
C SER A 207 -16.82 16.51 27.87
N ILE A 208 -16.87 15.63 26.87
CA ILE A 208 -17.77 15.78 25.72
C ILE A 208 -19.21 15.69 26.24
N GLU A 209 -20.03 16.68 25.87
CA GLU A 209 -21.45 16.75 26.24
C GLU A 209 -22.23 15.54 25.71
N ASP A 210 -23.20 15.06 26.49
CA ASP A 210 -23.95 13.84 26.15
C ASP A 210 -24.70 13.97 24.82
N ASP A 211 -25.24 15.15 24.50
CA ASP A 211 -25.89 15.42 23.21
C ASP A 211 -24.90 15.24 22.04
N CYS A 212 -23.66 15.70 22.19
CA CYS A 212 -22.62 15.51 21.16
C CYS A 212 -22.23 14.03 21.01
N LYS A 213 -22.19 13.28 22.12
CA LYS A 213 -21.92 11.83 22.08
C LYS A 213 -23.01 11.09 21.32
N GLU A 214 -24.26 11.49 21.52
CA GLU A 214 -25.40 10.88 20.84
C GLU A 214 -25.41 11.21 19.36
N THR A 215 -25.22 12.48 18.98
CA THR A 215 -25.12 12.86 17.55
C THR A 215 -23.95 12.17 16.84
N LEU A 216 -22.84 11.90 17.55
CA LEU A 216 -21.74 11.06 17.01
C LEU A 216 -22.19 9.62 16.76
N ARG A 217 -22.94 9.00 17.68
CA ARG A 217 -23.50 7.65 17.48
C ARG A 217 -24.43 7.62 16.28
N GLU A 218 -25.39 8.53 16.22
CA GLU A 218 -26.36 8.61 15.11
C GLU A 218 -25.66 8.80 13.75
N THR A 219 -24.54 9.53 13.72
CA THR A 219 -23.72 9.69 12.51
C THR A 219 -23.11 8.37 12.04
N LEU A 220 -22.72 7.48 12.96
CA LEU A 220 -22.00 6.24 12.66
C LEU A 220 -22.92 5.02 12.47
N GLU A 221 -24.04 4.96 13.17
CA GLU A 221 -24.94 3.78 13.20
C GLU A 221 -25.54 3.39 11.84
N ASN A 222 -25.54 4.32 10.88
CA ASN A 222 -26.05 4.06 9.52
C ASN A 222 -25.04 3.38 8.59
N PHE A 223 -23.79 3.16 9.02
CA PHE A 223 -22.76 2.50 8.22
C PHE A 223 -22.75 0.98 8.46
N GLU A 224 -22.80 0.18 7.40
CA GLU A 224 -22.85 -1.30 7.49
C GLU A 224 -21.63 -1.90 8.20
N ASN A 225 -20.47 -1.25 8.09
CA ASN A 225 -19.22 -1.66 8.69
C ASN A 225 -18.96 -1.03 10.08
N PHE A 226 -19.93 -0.35 10.68
CA PHE A 226 -19.81 0.18 12.03
C PHE A 226 -19.89 -0.95 13.07
N GLY A 227 -18.86 -1.08 13.91
CA GLY A 227 -18.81 -2.05 15.00
C GLY A 227 -19.34 -1.45 16.30
N SER A 228 -18.59 -0.52 16.88
CA SER A 228 -18.95 0.14 18.13
C SER A 228 -18.36 1.55 18.27
N LEU A 229 -18.93 2.35 19.17
CA LEU A 229 -18.39 3.64 19.59
C LEU A 229 -18.26 3.67 21.11
N THR A 230 -17.01 3.66 21.61
CA THR A 230 -16.68 3.66 23.03
C THR A 230 -15.97 4.96 23.43
N PHE A 231 -16.52 5.65 24.43
CA PHE A 231 -15.87 6.79 25.05
C PHE A 231 -14.98 6.32 26.21
N LEU A 232 -13.68 6.58 26.11
CA LEU A 232 -12.66 6.20 27.09
C LEU A 232 -12.32 7.39 27.97
N THR A 233 -12.19 7.18 29.27
CA THR A 233 -11.77 8.22 30.21
C THR A 233 -10.31 8.01 30.60
N ILE A 234 -9.51 9.07 30.61
CA ILE A 234 -8.15 9.06 31.17
C ILE A 234 -8.20 9.72 32.54
N ASP A 235 -7.60 9.08 33.54
CA ASP A 235 -7.37 9.72 34.83
C ASP A 235 -6.37 10.86 34.64
N LYS A 236 -6.78 12.13 34.80
CA LYS A 236 -5.86 13.25 34.60
C LYS A 236 -4.79 13.35 35.68
N ALA A 237 -4.90 12.59 36.78
CA ALA A 237 -3.94 12.63 37.88
C ALA A 237 -2.52 12.17 37.45
N ILE A 238 -2.40 11.30 36.45
CA ILE A 238 -1.09 10.86 35.92
C ILE A 238 -0.28 12.01 35.30
N PHE A 239 -0.94 13.08 34.83
CA PHE A 239 -0.24 14.22 34.21
C PHE A 239 0.28 15.25 35.23
N LYS A 240 0.04 15.08 36.54
CA LYS A 240 0.36 16.12 37.54
C LYS A 240 1.85 16.49 37.61
N ASN A 241 2.75 15.56 37.31
CA ASN A 241 4.20 15.80 37.36
C ASN A 241 4.78 16.18 35.99
N VAL A 242 4.00 16.03 34.93
CA VAL A 242 4.39 16.37 33.56
C VAL A 242 4.19 17.87 33.40
N VAL A 243 5.19 18.58 32.86
CA VAL A 243 5.20 20.04 32.73
C VAL A 243 3.95 20.55 31.98
N THR A 244 2.89 20.83 32.73
CA THR A 244 1.70 21.55 32.30
C THR A 244 2.00 23.03 32.48
N SER A 245 2.93 23.56 31.68
CA SER A 245 3.00 25.00 31.51
C SER A 245 1.75 25.46 30.76
N ASP A 246 1.33 26.71 30.95
CA ASP A 246 0.16 27.36 30.31
C ASP A 246 0.09 27.28 28.77
N ARG A 247 1.01 26.56 28.12
CA ARG A 247 1.22 26.51 26.67
C ARG A 247 0.80 25.20 25.99
N ILE A 248 0.45 24.13 26.72
CA ILE A 248 0.19 22.81 26.14
C ILE A 248 -1.07 22.19 26.75
N PRO A 249 -2.13 21.95 25.97
CA PRO A 249 -3.32 21.27 26.48
C PRO A 249 -2.95 19.87 26.98
N ALA A 250 -3.47 19.47 28.15
CA ALA A 250 -3.28 18.10 28.66
C ALA A 250 -3.72 17.03 27.65
N THR A 251 -4.65 17.38 26.75
CA THR A 251 -5.14 16.52 25.67
C THR A 251 -4.05 16.08 24.69
N ALA A 252 -2.97 16.83 24.53
CA ALA A 252 -1.85 16.44 23.66
C ALA A 252 -1.14 15.18 24.19
N TYR A 253 -1.10 14.99 25.51
CA TYR A 253 -0.48 13.83 26.15
C TYR A 253 -1.38 12.60 26.20
N PHE A 254 -2.68 12.73 25.90
CA PHE A 254 -3.59 11.59 25.90
C PHE A 254 -3.15 10.51 24.93
N ARG A 255 -2.56 10.89 23.79
CA ARG A 255 -2.08 9.92 22.78
C ARG A 255 -0.98 8.99 23.29
N ILE A 256 -0.20 9.43 24.28
CA ILE A 256 0.87 8.62 24.90
C ILE A 256 0.24 7.51 25.75
N GLU A 257 -0.90 7.79 26.39
CA GLU A 257 -1.62 6.89 27.28
C GLU A 257 -2.59 5.96 26.56
N ILE A 258 -2.92 6.21 25.29
CA ILE A 258 -3.91 5.41 24.56
C ILE A 258 -3.65 3.90 24.65
N PRO A 259 -2.43 3.39 24.43
CA PRO A 259 -2.17 1.96 24.56
C PRO A 259 -2.42 1.41 25.96
N GLU A 260 -2.20 2.19 27.02
CA GLU A 260 -2.49 1.80 28.42
C GLU A 260 -3.98 1.56 28.66
N LEU A 261 -4.87 2.28 27.96
CA LEU A 261 -6.32 2.10 28.06
C LEU A 261 -6.80 0.75 27.52
N PHE A 262 -5.92 0.03 26.82
CA PHE A 262 -6.13 -1.31 26.31
C PHE A 262 -5.37 -2.39 27.10
N ARG A 263 -4.70 -2.02 28.20
CA ARG A 263 -4.13 -2.98 29.15
C ARG A 263 -5.22 -3.95 29.61
N ASP A 264 -4.87 -5.25 29.62
CA ASP A 264 -5.75 -6.36 29.95
C ASP A 264 -6.99 -6.53 29.04
N LYS A 265 -7.02 -5.84 27.88
CA LYS A 265 -8.00 -6.06 26.81
C LYS A 265 -7.40 -6.88 25.69
N ASN A 266 -8.24 -7.59 24.95
CA ASN A 266 -7.83 -8.34 23.76
C ASN A 266 -7.72 -7.43 22.52
N VAL A 267 -6.92 -6.35 22.63
CA VAL A 267 -6.67 -5.39 21.56
C VAL A 267 -5.15 -5.31 21.33
N GLU A 268 -4.70 -5.88 20.22
CA GLU A 268 -3.26 -6.00 19.93
C GLU A 268 -2.70 -4.84 19.11
N LYS A 269 -3.55 -4.17 18.35
CA LYS A 269 -3.18 -3.07 17.44
C LYS A 269 -4.26 -1.99 17.48
N VAL A 270 -3.86 -0.73 17.33
CA VAL A 270 -4.79 0.41 17.22
C VAL A 270 -4.29 1.40 16.18
N LEU A 271 -5.20 2.04 15.44
CA LEU A 271 -4.89 3.17 14.56
C LEU A 271 -5.30 4.46 15.26
N TYR A 272 -4.31 5.23 15.71
CA TYR A 272 -4.51 6.57 16.25
C TYR A 272 -4.54 7.60 15.12
N MET A 273 -5.48 8.55 15.20
CA MET A 273 -5.64 9.66 14.27
C MET A 273 -6.01 10.94 15.02
N ASP A 274 -5.40 12.08 14.68
CA ASP A 274 -5.87 13.40 15.11
C ASP A 274 -7.24 13.69 14.47
N CYS A 275 -8.06 14.48 15.16
CA CYS A 275 -9.42 14.81 14.71
C CYS A 275 -9.47 15.82 13.55
N ASP A 276 -8.33 16.36 13.14
CA ASP A 276 -8.18 17.33 12.05
C ASP A 276 -7.66 16.68 10.77
N MET A 277 -8.17 15.49 10.50
CA MET A 277 -7.86 14.67 9.34
C MET A 277 -9.11 14.38 8.52
N ILE A 278 -8.92 14.11 7.23
CA ILE A 278 -9.95 13.57 6.33
C ILE A 278 -9.35 12.41 5.55
N ALA A 279 -9.93 11.22 5.70
CA ALA A 279 -9.63 10.07 4.85
C ALA A 279 -10.33 10.21 3.49
N LEU A 280 -9.57 9.94 2.42
CA LEU A 280 -9.99 10.01 1.02
C LEU A 280 -10.00 8.65 0.32
N THR A 281 -9.35 7.66 0.92
CA THR A 281 -9.27 6.27 0.44
C THR A 281 -9.64 5.32 1.57
N ASP A 282 -9.80 4.04 1.23
CA ASP A 282 -9.95 3.00 2.24
C ASP A 282 -8.70 2.93 3.14
N ILE A 283 -8.92 2.93 4.46
CA ILE A 283 -7.89 2.90 5.49
C ILE A 283 -7.55 1.48 5.95
N THR A 284 -8.29 0.46 5.50
CA THR A 284 -7.97 -0.96 5.77
C THR A 284 -6.57 -1.32 5.26
N LYS A 285 -6.19 -0.80 4.09
CA LYS A 285 -4.84 -0.95 3.51
C LYS A 285 -3.74 -0.41 4.44
N LEU A 286 -4.02 0.69 5.16
CA LEU A 286 -3.12 1.20 6.19
C LEU A 286 -3.11 0.26 7.40
N TRP A 287 -4.28 -0.20 7.86
CA TRP A 287 -4.41 -1.15 8.96
C TRP A 287 -3.64 -2.46 8.72
N GLU A 288 -3.62 -2.96 7.49
CA GLU A 288 -2.92 -4.18 7.06
C GLU A 288 -1.39 -4.06 7.06
N THR A 289 -0.84 -2.86 7.26
CA THR A 289 0.62 -2.67 7.34
C THR A 289 1.23 -3.62 8.37
N ASP A 290 2.19 -4.43 7.91
CA ASP A 290 2.99 -5.28 8.78
C ASP A 290 3.95 -4.43 9.61
N LEU A 291 3.73 -4.40 10.93
CA LEU A 291 4.59 -3.70 11.88
C LEU A 291 5.86 -4.51 12.19
N GLN A 292 5.89 -5.80 11.85
CA GLN A 292 6.94 -6.74 12.24
C GLN A 292 7.21 -6.62 13.75
N ASP A 293 8.47 -6.37 14.10
CA ASP A 293 8.94 -6.15 15.46
C ASP A 293 8.99 -4.67 15.88
N HIS A 294 8.35 -3.75 15.16
CA HIS A 294 8.35 -2.34 15.53
C HIS A 294 7.17 -2.00 16.46
N ILE A 295 7.32 -0.91 17.22
CA ILE A 295 6.30 -0.46 18.19
C ILE A 295 5.14 0.23 17.47
N LEU A 296 5.42 0.94 16.38
CA LEU A 296 4.40 1.61 15.57
C LEU A 296 4.82 1.79 14.12
N ALA A 297 3.87 2.16 13.26
CA ALA A 297 4.12 2.79 11.97
C ALA A 297 3.54 4.21 11.95
N ALA A 298 4.25 5.14 11.29
CA ALA A 298 3.85 6.54 11.18
C ALA A 298 4.46 7.17 9.92
N VAL A 299 4.17 8.45 9.67
CA VAL A 299 4.72 9.19 8.52
C VAL A 299 5.74 10.22 9.01
N GLU A 300 6.86 10.37 8.29
CA GLU A 300 7.86 11.41 8.58
C GLU A 300 7.25 12.83 8.59
N ASP A 301 7.59 13.64 9.60
CA ASP A 301 7.09 14.99 9.73
C ASP A 301 7.78 15.93 8.73
N ALA A 302 6.97 16.52 7.86
CA ALA A 302 7.45 17.26 6.71
C ALA A 302 8.16 18.54 7.14
N GLY A 303 9.44 18.62 6.83
CA GLY A 303 10.30 19.77 7.18
C GLY A 303 11.00 19.64 8.54
N PHE A 304 10.81 18.54 9.28
CA PHE A 304 11.41 18.33 10.60
C PHE A 304 12.42 17.16 10.66
N HIS A 305 12.98 16.77 9.50
CA HIS A 305 13.98 15.68 9.35
C HIS A 305 15.27 15.80 10.19
N GLN A 306 15.54 16.97 10.80
CA GLN A 306 16.71 17.19 11.68
C GLN A 306 16.30 17.37 13.16
N ARG A 307 15.05 17.07 13.51
CA ARG A 307 14.51 17.42 14.84
C ARG A 307 15.17 16.63 15.96
N LEU A 308 15.43 15.34 15.76
CA LEU A 308 16.14 14.47 16.72
C LEU A 308 17.55 14.98 17.02
N GLU A 309 18.31 15.34 15.98
CA GLU A 309 19.63 15.94 16.12
C GLU A 309 19.59 17.25 16.92
N LYS A 310 18.60 18.12 16.66
CA LYS A 310 18.40 19.37 17.43
C LYS A 310 18.01 19.15 18.88
N MET A 311 17.46 17.97 19.23
CA MET A 311 17.23 17.55 20.62
C MET A 311 18.46 16.85 21.22
N GLY A 312 19.53 16.63 20.45
CA GLY A 312 20.71 15.92 20.91
C GLY A 312 20.49 14.42 21.13
N ILE A 313 19.49 13.82 20.47
CA ILE A 313 19.22 12.38 20.54
C ILE A 313 20.17 11.68 19.56
N LYS A 314 20.94 10.71 20.04
CA LYS A 314 21.82 9.89 19.22
C LYS A 314 21.02 8.75 18.62
N THR A 315 20.94 8.68 17.31
CA THR A 315 20.14 7.69 16.58
C THR A 315 20.92 7.10 15.41
N LYS A 316 20.48 5.94 14.90
CA LYS A 316 20.98 5.39 13.63
C LYS A 316 20.31 6.10 12.45
N SER A 317 19.03 6.40 12.60
CA SER A 317 18.21 7.13 11.63
C SER A 317 17.75 8.47 12.22
N ASN A 318 17.95 9.55 11.48
CA ASN A 318 17.45 10.88 11.87
C ASN A 318 15.97 11.10 11.54
N ARG A 319 15.24 10.06 11.10
CA ARG A 319 13.82 10.16 10.76
C ARG A 319 13.00 10.51 12.00
N TYR A 320 12.10 11.47 11.84
CA TYR A 320 11.24 11.99 12.90
C TYR A 320 9.80 11.98 12.37
N PHE A 321 8.89 11.29 13.04
CA PHE A 321 7.51 11.11 12.61
C PHE A 321 6.57 12.17 13.17
N ASN A 322 5.50 12.46 12.42
CA ASN A 322 4.38 13.24 12.92
C ASN A 322 3.49 12.36 13.81
N SER A 323 3.21 12.77 15.04
CA SER A 323 2.44 11.97 16.01
C SER A 323 0.93 11.99 15.75
N GLY A 324 0.45 12.68 14.72
CA GLY A 324 -0.98 12.80 14.43
C GLY A 324 -1.59 11.53 13.86
N LEU A 325 -0.81 10.65 13.23
CA LEU A 325 -1.28 9.36 12.74
C LEU A 325 -0.26 8.29 13.11
N MET A 326 -0.70 7.28 13.85
CA MET A 326 0.15 6.18 14.31
C MET A 326 -0.63 4.86 14.28
N LEU A 327 -0.12 3.86 13.58
CA LEU A 327 -0.59 2.48 13.72
C LEU A 327 0.27 1.81 14.80
N ILE A 328 -0.31 1.54 15.96
CA ILE A 328 0.42 1.18 17.17
C ILE A 328 0.25 -0.32 17.46
N ASN A 329 1.36 -1.02 17.68
CA ASN A 329 1.38 -2.34 18.28
C ASN A 329 1.19 -2.19 19.80
N VAL A 330 -0.04 -2.36 20.28
CA VAL A 330 -0.40 -2.16 21.69
C VAL A 330 0.38 -3.11 22.58
N LYS A 331 0.46 -4.39 22.19
CA LYS A 331 1.18 -5.40 22.97
C LYS A 331 2.63 -4.99 23.18
N LYS A 332 3.34 -4.64 22.10
CA LYS A 332 4.75 -4.24 22.18
C LYS A 332 4.95 -2.92 22.92
N TRP A 333 4.02 -1.98 22.77
CA TRP A 333 4.03 -0.72 23.53
C TRP A 333 3.98 -0.96 25.04
N LEU A 334 3.09 -1.85 25.49
CA LEU A 334 2.93 -2.22 26.90
C LEU A 334 4.13 -3.02 27.42
N GLU A 335 4.66 -3.97 26.63
CA GLU A 335 5.83 -4.79 27.00
C GLU A 335 7.10 -3.93 27.18
N GLU A 336 7.29 -2.92 26.33
CA GLU A 336 8.47 -2.03 26.34
C GLU A 336 8.34 -0.82 27.28
N ASN A 337 7.26 -0.74 28.06
CA ASN A 337 6.91 0.35 28.98
C ASN A 337 7.08 1.74 28.32
N VAL A 338 6.60 1.88 27.08
CA VAL A 338 6.82 3.09 26.28
C VAL A 338 6.22 4.33 26.95
N THR A 339 5.01 4.21 27.48
CA THR A 339 4.29 5.28 28.18
C THR A 339 5.13 5.90 29.29
N GLU A 340 5.64 5.08 30.20
CA GLU A 340 6.48 5.51 31.33
C GLU A 340 7.77 6.19 30.85
N ARG A 341 8.46 5.58 29.87
CA ARG A 341 9.70 6.12 29.30
C ARG A 341 9.49 7.48 28.65
N VAL A 342 8.35 7.68 27.96
CA VAL A 342 8.00 8.96 27.32
C VAL A 342 7.74 10.03 28.39
N PHE A 343 7.00 9.71 29.44
CA PHE A 343 6.79 10.67 30.54
C PHE A 343 8.07 11.02 31.29
N GLN A 344 8.91 10.01 31.57
CA GLN A 344 10.22 10.24 32.18
C GLN A 344 11.07 11.17 31.31
N PHE A 345 11.11 10.96 29.99
CA PHE A 345 11.83 11.84 29.08
C PHE A 345 11.32 13.29 29.13
N ILE A 346 9.99 13.46 29.22
CA ILE A 346 9.38 14.80 29.31
C ILE A 346 9.78 15.50 30.61
N GLU A 347 9.75 14.80 31.73
CA GLU A 347 10.11 15.35 33.04
C GLU A 347 11.60 15.73 33.11
N GLU A 348 12.47 14.87 32.55
CA GLU A 348 13.93 15.07 32.59
C GLU A 348 14.46 16.07 31.56
N ASN A 349 13.72 16.34 30.48
CA ASN A 349 14.21 17.15 29.35
C ASN A 349 13.22 18.22 28.83
N PRO A 350 12.52 18.99 29.69
CA PRO A 350 11.45 19.89 29.26
C PRO A 350 11.94 20.99 28.30
N GLU A 351 13.19 21.44 28.43
CA GLU A 351 13.81 22.45 27.59
C GLU A 351 14.05 21.98 26.16
N LYS A 352 14.06 20.67 25.91
CA LYS A 352 14.24 20.10 24.58
C LYS A 352 12.94 20.05 23.79
N LEU A 353 11.78 20.17 24.44
CA LEU A 353 10.47 19.89 23.84
C LEU A 353 9.83 21.12 23.18
N ARG A 354 10.03 21.24 21.87
CA ARG A 354 9.37 22.24 21.03
C ARG A 354 7.95 21.81 20.62
N PHE A 355 7.76 20.52 20.37
CA PHE A 355 6.53 19.87 19.91
C PHE A 355 6.03 18.83 20.92
N HIS A 356 6.43 18.97 22.18
CA HIS A 356 5.82 18.30 23.33
C HIS A 356 5.79 16.77 23.21
N ASP A 357 4.60 16.18 23.15
CA ASP A 357 4.38 14.74 23.02
C ASP A 357 5.08 14.16 21.80
N GLN A 358 5.03 14.85 20.65
CA GLN A 358 5.66 14.36 19.42
C GLN A 358 7.18 14.26 19.55
N ASP A 359 7.79 15.25 20.21
CA ASP A 359 9.22 15.24 20.48
C ASP A 359 9.62 14.11 21.44
N ALA A 360 8.85 13.92 22.51
CA ALA A 360 9.13 12.88 23.50
C ALA A 360 8.93 11.47 22.92
N LEU A 361 7.86 11.25 22.17
CA LEU A 361 7.61 10.00 21.45
C LEU A 361 8.76 9.68 20.49
N ASN A 362 9.17 10.65 19.66
CA ASN A 362 10.29 10.44 18.74
C ASN A 362 11.62 10.24 19.48
N ALA A 363 11.84 10.89 20.62
CA ALA A 363 13.05 10.70 21.41
C ALA A 363 13.14 9.29 21.99
N ILE A 364 12.01 8.68 22.39
CA ILE A 364 11.97 7.32 22.94
C ILE A 364 11.90 6.24 21.87
N LEU A 365 11.18 6.49 20.78
CA LEU A 365 10.86 5.50 19.74
C LEU A 365 11.72 5.65 18.48
N HIS A 366 12.76 6.50 18.49
CA HIS A 366 13.71 6.57 17.39
C HIS A 366 14.23 5.17 17.04
N ASP A 367 14.40 4.90 15.75
CA ASP A 367 14.82 3.59 15.20
C ASP A 367 13.86 2.40 15.50
N CYS A 368 12.72 2.61 16.18
CA CYS A 368 11.76 1.56 16.56
C CYS A 368 10.37 1.71 15.92
N TRP A 369 10.28 2.31 14.73
CA TRP A 369 9.04 2.51 13.99
C TRP A 369 9.18 2.29 12.49
N VAL A 370 8.09 1.87 11.84
CA VAL A 370 8.01 1.67 10.38
C VAL A 370 7.60 2.97 9.68
N PRO A 371 8.40 3.48 8.73
CA PRO A 371 8.03 4.64 7.93
C PRO A 371 6.98 4.29 6.88
N LEU A 372 5.83 4.96 6.95
CA LEU A 372 4.74 4.90 5.99
C LEU A 372 4.93 5.94 4.87
N HIS A 373 4.37 5.65 3.70
CA HIS A 373 4.31 6.61 2.59
C HIS A 373 3.59 7.89 3.01
N SER A 374 4.09 9.05 2.56
CA SER A 374 3.59 10.36 3.01
C SER A 374 2.12 10.65 2.66
N ARG A 375 1.52 9.91 1.72
CA ARG A 375 0.09 10.00 1.39
C ARG A 375 -0.85 9.61 2.54
N TRP A 376 -0.38 8.73 3.45
CA TRP A 376 -1.15 8.29 4.62
C TRP A 376 -1.24 9.35 5.71
N ASN A 377 -0.44 10.41 5.62
CA ASN A 377 -0.54 11.59 6.48
C ASN A 377 -0.09 12.77 5.64
N ALA A 378 -0.93 13.16 4.67
CA ALA A 378 -0.65 14.21 3.70
C ALA A 378 -0.76 15.57 4.38
N GLN A 379 0.36 15.98 4.98
CA GLN A 379 0.47 17.20 5.78
C GLN A 379 0.33 18.46 4.92
N SER A 380 -0.24 19.53 5.51
CA SER A 380 -0.42 20.83 4.85
C SER A 380 0.82 21.35 4.14
N TYR A 381 1.99 21.18 4.75
CA TYR A 381 3.29 21.63 4.24
C TYR A 381 3.66 20.96 2.91
N ILE A 382 3.37 19.65 2.77
CA ILE A 382 3.58 18.87 1.55
C ILE A 382 2.61 19.37 0.46
N LEU A 383 1.31 19.42 0.80
CA LEU A 383 0.24 19.75 -0.14
C LEU A 383 0.34 21.18 -0.70
N LYS A 384 0.83 22.12 0.11
CA LYS A 384 1.02 23.53 -0.31
C LYS A 384 2.38 23.80 -0.97
N ARG A 385 3.24 22.79 -1.12
CA ARG A 385 4.62 22.93 -1.61
C ARG A 385 5.44 23.95 -0.80
N GLU A 386 5.22 24.01 0.51
CA GLU A 386 5.92 24.95 1.41
C GLU A 386 7.30 24.44 1.84
N ILE A 387 7.58 23.15 1.64
CA ILE A 387 8.83 22.50 2.05
C ILE A 387 9.29 21.53 0.95
N VAL A 388 10.61 21.36 0.85
CA VAL A 388 11.27 20.39 -0.05
C VAL A 388 11.91 19.29 0.81
N ASN A 389 11.69 18.04 0.43
CA ASN A 389 12.29 16.91 1.13
C ASN A 389 13.82 16.94 0.93
N PRO A 390 14.63 16.77 1.99
CA PRO A 390 16.08 16.74 1.85
C PRO A 390 16.59 15.54 1.03
N ARG A 391 15.79 14.49 0.88
CA ARG A 391 16.12 13.28 0.09
C ARG A 391 15.37 13.32 -1.23
N LYS A 392 16.07 13.05 -2.35
CA LYS A 392 15.46 13.00 -3.69
C LYS A 392 14.23 12.09 -3.75
N LYS A 393 14.35 10.84 -3.27
CA LYS A 393 13.24 9.88 -3.20
C LYS A 393 12.07 10.41 -2.36
N GLY A 394 12.36 11.11 -1.26
CA GLY A 394 11.31 11.68 -0.42
C GLY A 394 10.59 12.87 -1.07
N GLU A 395 11.22 13.58 -2.03
CA GLU A 395 10.55 14.62 -2.81
C GLU A 395 9.67 14.01 -3.91
N GLU A 396 10.07 12.87 -4.47
CA GLU A 396 9.24 12.06 -5.39
C GLU A 396 7.97 11.59 -4.65
N GLU A 397 8.10 11.02 -3.45
CA GLU A 397 6.95 10.64 -2.59
C GLU A 397 6.05 11.84 -2.22
N TYR A 398 6.62 13.03 -2.06
CA TYR A 398 5.84 14.26 -1.83
C TYR A 398 5.05 14.68 -3.07
N GLU A 399 5.58 14.47 -4.27
CA GLU A 399 4.85 14.75 -5.50
C GLU A 399 3.69 13.76 -5.69
N GLU A 400 3.93 12.47 -5.46
CA GLU A 400 2.89 11.43 -5.45
C GLU A 400 1.79 11.77 -4.44
N THR A 401 2.16 12.20 -3.24
CA THR A 401 1.22 12.61 -2.19
C THR A 401 0.38 13.83 -2.57
N ARG A 402 0.93 14.77 -3.35
CA ARG A 402 0.15 15.92 -3.86
C ARG A 402 -0.86 15.49 -4.91
N GLN A 403 -0.54 14.45 -5.69
CA GLN A 403 -1.43 13.93 -6.73
C GLN A 403 -2.53 13.04 -6.16
N GLN A 404 -2.20 12.20 -5.17
CA GLN A 404 -3.13 11.22 -4.60
C GLN A 404 -3.02 11.08 -3.07
N PRO A 405 -3.43 12.09 -2.29
CA PRO A 405 -3.45 11.98 -0.84
C PRO A 405 -4.46 10.91 -0.38
N ALA A 406 -4.06 10.03 0.53
CA ALA A 406 -4.93 9.01 1.13
C ALA A 406 -5.65 9.56 2.37
N ILE A 407 -4.90 10.24 3.25
CA ILE A 407 -5.45 10.95 4.41
C ILE A 407 -4.84 12.35 4.43
N ILE A 408 -5.69 13.37 4.34
CA ILE A 408 -5.25 14.77 4.46
C ILE A 408 -5.21 15.13 5.94
N HIS A 409 -4.07 15.60 6.41
CA HIS A 409 -3.90 16.11 7.77
C HIS A 409 -3.70 17.62 7.73
N PHE A 410 -4.63 18.37 8.34
CA PHE A 410 -4.60 19.83 8.38
C PHE A 410 -3.60 20.38 9.40
N THR A 411 -2.34 19.94 9.29
CA THR A 411 -1.24 20.37 10.17
C THR A 411 -1.03 21.89 10.17
N GLY A 412 -0.54 22.39 11.30
CA GLY A 412 -0.30 23.82 11.52
C GLY A 412 -1.56 24.60 11.92
N HIS A 413 -1.44 25.93 11.91
CA HIS A 413 -2.47 26.82 12.48
C HIS A 413 -3.69 27.04 11.59
N ILE A 414 -3.60 26.71 10.29
CA ILE A 414 -4.69 26.98 9.33
C ILE A 414 -5.59 25.76 9.24
N LYS A 415 -6.71 25.82 9.95
CA LYS A 415 -7.73 24.76 9.95
C LYS A 415 -8.87 25.01 8.96
N PRO A 416 -9.44 23.98 8.33
CA PRO A 416 -10.43 24.14 7.25
C PRO A 416 -11.81 24.63 7.74
N TRP A 417 -12.15 24.42 9.02
CA TRP A 417 -13.38 24.91 9.63
C TRP A 417 -13.37 26.42 9.94
N ASN A 418 -12.23 27.10 9.79
CA ASN A 418 -12.18 28.54 9.95
C ASN A 418 -12.97 29.24 8.84
N LYS A 419 -14.03 29.97 9.23
CA LYS A 419 -15.02 30.62 8.34
C LYS A 419 -14.42 31.44 7.18
N LYS A 420 -13.24 32.01 7.36
CA LYS A 420 -12.54 32.82 6.34
C LYS A 420 -11.95 32.01 5.17
N LYS A 421 -11.92 30.67 5.24
CA LYS A 421 -11.21 29.80 4.27
C LYS A 421 -12.12 28.78 3.57
N LYS A 422 -13.44 28.94 3.63
CA LYS A 422 -14.42 28.01 3.01
C LYS A 422 -14.25 27.84 1.49
N ASN A 423 -13.65 28.80 0.78
CA ASN A 423 -13.51 28.78 -0.68
C ASN A 423 -12.24 28.08 -1.20
N VAL A 424 -11.31 27.71 -0.30
CA VAL A 424 -10.08 26.99 -0.68
C VAL A 424 -10.37 25.48 -0.69
N THR A 425 -9.69 24.69 -1.53
CA THR A 425 -9.97 23.24 -1.73
C THR A 425 -10.14 22.47 -0.42
N ALA A 426 -9.25 22.68 0.56
CA ALA A 426 -9.33 22.10 1.90
C ALA A 426 -10.65 22.44 2.64
N GLY A 427 -11.10 23.69 2.57
CA GLY A 427 -12.35 24.13 3.18
C GLY A 427 -13.58 23.52 2.49
N LYS A 428 -13.55 23.36 1.17
CA LYS A 428 -14.63 22.69 0.43
C LYS A 428 -14.76 21.22 0.81
N LEU A 429 -13.62 20.53 0.97
CA LEU A 429 -13.59 19.13 1.37
C LEU A 429 -14.15 18.95 2.79
N TYR A 430 -13.74 19.78 3.74
CA TYR A 430 -14.30 19.77 5.09
C TYR A 430 -15.82 20.01 5.09
N ILE A 431 -16.31 21.02 4.36
CA ILE A 431 -17.75 21.31 4.26
C ILE A 431 -18.52 20.13 3.66
N LYS A 432 -17.94 19.44 2.66
CA LYS A 432 -18.57 18.26 2.05
C LYS A 432 -18.85 17.20 3.11
N TYR A 433 -17.85 16.82 3.90
CA TYR A 433 -17.99 15.76 4.91
C TYR A 433 -18.77 16.22 6.16
N SER A 434 -18.58 17.46 6.60
CA SER A 434 -19.34 18.02 7.73
C SER A 434 -20.86 17.97 7.49
N ARG A 435 -21.32 18.26 6.27
CA ARG A 435 -22.73 18.16 5.88
C ARG A 435 -23.29 16.73 5.81
N MET A 436 -22.42 15.73 5.85
CA MET A 436 -22.81 14.32 5.87
C MET A 436 -22.97 13.78 7.30
N THR A 437 -22.63 14.59 8.32
CA THR A 437 -22.81 14.23 9.73
C THR A 437 -24.18 14.66 10.24
N GLU A 438 -24.68 14.01 11.29
CA GLU A 438 -25.94 14.42 11.94
C GLU A 438 -25.85 15.80 12.61
N PHE A 439 -24.64 16.32 12.84
CA PHE A 439 -24.43 17.66 13.40
C PHE A 439 -24.91 18.81 12.51
N GLU A 440 -25.11 18.58 11.20
CA GLU A 440 -25.55 19.59 10.23
C GLU A 440 -26.96 19.31 9.65
N LYS A 441 -27.66 18.31 10.19
CA LYS A 441 -29.08 18.04 9.89
C LYS A 441 -29.98 18.79 10.87
#